data_AF-A0A6G3WIE2-F1
#
_entry.id   AF-A0A6G3WIE2-F1
#
_cell.length_a   1.000
_cell.length_b   1.000
_cell.length_c   1.000
_cell.angle_alpha   90.00
_cell.angle_beta   90.00
_cell.angle_gamma   90.00
#
_symmetry.space_group_name_H-M   'P 1'
#
loop_
_entity.id
_entity.type
_entity.pdbx_description
1 polymer ?
#
loop_
_entity_poly.entity_id
_entity_poly.type
_entity_poly.pdbx_seq_one_letter_code
_entity_poly.pdbx_strand_id
1 'polypeptide(L)'
;QRPSTHPVAPDPDAVPDTASALLNFDGISYSKGASALRQLVAWLGEKDFLAGINTHFARHKFANATLADFIDNLASATDRDVHAWA
;
A
#
# COMPACT_ATOMS: atom_id res chain seq x y z
N GLN A 1 6.00 17.07 -22.11
CA GLN A 1 6.71 16.86 -20.82
C GLN A 1 5.91 15.85 -20.03
N ARG A 2 6.47 14.69 -19.68
CA ARG A 2 5.80 13.76 -18.76
C ARG A 2 6.09 14.21 -17.32
N PRO A 3 5.14 14.09 -16.38
CA PRO A 3 5.39 14.37 -14.98
C PRO A 3 6.61 13.59 -14.49
N SER A 4 7.49 14.23 -13.72
CA SER A 4 8.68 13.57 -13.15
C SER A 4 8.38 12.82 -11.85
N THR A 5 7.11 12.77 -11.42
CA THR A 5 6.66 12.08 -10.21
C THR A 5 5.17 11.72 -10.29
N HIS A 6 4.76 10.73 -9.50
CA HIS A 6 3.35 10.33 -9.29
C HIS A 6 3.16 9.72 -7.89
N PRO A 7 1.90 9.56 -7.42
CA PRO A 7 1.60 8.81 -6.19
C PRO A 7 2.02 7.33 -6.30
N VAL A 8 2.49 6.72 -5.21
CA VAL A 8 2.88 5.30 -5.20
C VAL A 8 1.70 4.38 -5.52
N ALA A 9 0.52 4.69 -4.97
CA ALA A 9 -0.75 4.06 -5.29
C ALA A 9 -1.66 5.12 -5.93
N PRO A 10 -1.75 5.18 -7.27
CA PRO A 10 -2.64 6.10 -7.94
C PRO A 10 -4.10 5.71 -7.75
N ASP A 11 -4.99 6.71 -7.83
CA ASP A 11 -6.42 6.49 -7.88
C ASP A 11 -6.80 5.67 -9.14
N PRO A 12 -7.78 4.75 -9.07
CA PRO A 12 -8.23 3.98 -10.23
C PRO A 12 -8.59 4.86 -11.45
N ASP A 13 -9.18 6.03 -11.24
CA ASP A 13 -9.56 6.94 -12.34
C ASP A 13 -8.35 7.54 -13.05
N ALA A 14 -7.18 7.56 -12.38
CA ALA A 14 -5.91 7.96 -12.98
C ALA A 14 -5.23 6.84 -13.79
N VAL A 15 -5.78 5.62 -13.75
CA VAL A 15 -5.27 4.43 -14.49
C VAL A 15 -6.42 3.78 -15.26
N PRO A 16 -6.98 4.46 -16.29
CA PRO A 16 -8.20 4.01 -16.96
C PRO A 16 -7.99 2.78 -17.86
N ASP A 17 -6.75 2.47 -18.23
CA ASP A 17 -6.40 1.37 -19.11
C ASP A 17 -5.06 0.72 -18.76
N THR A 18 -4.79 -0.42 -19.39
CA THR A 18 -3.56 -1.19 -19.19
C THR A 18 -2.31 -0.45 -19.67
N ALA A 19 -2.44 0.42 -20.68
CA ALA A 19 -1.33 1.23 -21.17
C ALA A 19 -0.89 2.26 -20.13
N SER A 20 -1.85 2.86 -19.42
CA SER A 20 -1.61 3.77 -18.30
C SER A 20 -0.98 3.03 -17.13
N ALA A 21 -1.42 1.79 -16.86
CA ALA A 21 -0.83 0.96 -15.82
C ALA A 21 0.66 0.65 -16.08
N LEU A 22 1.05 0.46 -17.34
CA LEU A 22 2.45 0.22 -17.72
C LEU A 22 3.39 1.38 -17.37
N LEU A 23 2.87 2.61 -17.29
CA LEU A 23 3.67 3.77 -16.89
C LEU A 23 4.08 3.74 -15.42
N ASN A 24 3.36 2.99 -14.59
CA ASN A 24 3.65 2.86 -13.16
C ASN A 24 4.71 1.79 -12.87
N PHE A 25 5.23 1.07 -13.87
CA PHE A 25 6.33 0.11 -13.69
C PHE A 25 7.68 0.83 -13.62
N ASP A 26 7.89 1.58 -12.54
CA ASP A 26 9.06 2.44 -12.39
C ASP A 26 9.60 2.50 -10.94
N GLY A 27 10.67 3.27 -10.74
CA GLY A 27 11.30 3.43 -9.43
C GLY A 27 10.40 4.05 -8.35
N ILE A 28 9.31 4.73 -8.71
CA ILE A 28 8.37 5.29 -7.73
C ILE A 28 7.53 4.15 -7.16
N SER A 29 6.87 3.35 -8.00
CA SER A 29 6.07 2.22 -7.51
C SER A 29 6.92 1.21 -6.73
N TYR A 30 8.13 0.92 -7.20
CA TYR A 30 8.99 -0.08 -6.56
C TYR A 30 9.85 0.51 -5.43
N SER A 31 10.74 1.46 -5.70
CA SER A 31 11.72 1.93 -4.71
C SER A 31 11.09 2.84 -3.64
N LYS A 32 10.18 3.74 -4.04
CA LYS A 32 9.46 4.58 -3.06
C LYS A 32 8.41 3.74 -2.31
N GLY A 33 7.71 2.82 -2.99
CA GLY A 33 6.81 1.85 -2.33
C GLY A 33 7.51 0.99 -1.28
N ALA A 34 8.67 0.39 -1.60
CA ALA A 34 9.46 -0.36 -0.63
C ALA A 34 9.96 0.51 0.53
N SER A 35 10.30 1.78 0.27
CA SER A 35 10.70 2.72 1.32
C SER A 35 9.55 3.08 2.26
N ALA A 36 8.35 3.29 1.71
CA ALA A 36 7.14 3.55 2.49
C ALA A 36 6.79 2.34 3.39
N LEU A 37 6.89 1.11 2.87
CA LEU A 37 6.70 -0.10 3.69
C LEU A 37 7.74 -0.22 4.82
N ARG A 38 9.02 0.06 4.54
CA ARG A 38 10.05 0.07 5.60
C ARG A 38 9.75 1.11 6.68
N GLN A 39 9.31 2.30 6.29
CA GLN A 39 8.90 3.35 7.22
C GLN A 39 7.69 2.91 8.06
N LEU A 40 6.70 2.27 7.43
CA LEU A 40 5.52 1.75 8.11
C LEU A 40 5.89 0.70 9.16
N VAL A 41 6.75 -0.27 8.82
CA VAL A 41 7.25 -1.27 9.78
C VAL A 41 7.98 -0.60 10.94
N ALA A 42 8.83 0.40 10.66
CA ALA A 42 9.54 1.13 11.70
C ALA A 42 8.62 1.94 12.62
N TRP A 43 7.53 2.51 12.08
CA TRP A 43 6.56 3.30 12.84
C TRP A 43 5.58 2.43 13.64
N LEU A 44 5.07 1.36 13.03
CA LEU A 44 4.06 0.47 13.61
C LEU A 44 4.67 -0.55 14.58
N GLY A 45 5.88 -1.01 14.28
CA GLY A 45 6.52 -2.14 14.95
C GLY A 45 6.29 -3.45 14.20
N GLU A 46 7.32 -4.30 14.17
CA GLU A 46 7.33 -5.52 13.37
C GLU A 46 6.22 -6.51 13.76
N LYS A 47 5.96 -6.68 15.06
CA LYS A 47 4.94 -7.60 15.57
C LYS A 47 3.55 -7.24 15.05
N ASP A 48 3.13 -6.00 15.23
CA ASP A 48 1.79 -5.53 14.86
C ASP A 48 1.65 -5.49 13.33
N PHE A 49 2.71 -5.10 12.62
CA PHE A 49 2.76 -5.15 11.16
C PHE A 49 2.56 -6.58 10.63
N LEU A 50 3.29 -7.56 11.15
CA LEU A 50 3.16 -8.96 10.72
C LEU A 50 1.77 -9.53 11.06
N ALA A 51 1.19 -9.16 12.19
CA ALA A 51 -0.17 -9.56 12.55
C ALA A 51 -1.21 -8.99 11.58
N GLY A 52 -1.10 -7.71 11.20
CA GLY A 52 -1.96 -7.09 10.20
C GLY A 52 -1.80 -7.68 8.80
N ILE A 53 -0.56 -7.98 8.39
CA ILE A 53 -0.26 -8.67 7.12
C ILE A 53 -0.89 -10.06 7.07
N ASN A 54 -0.76 -10.85 8.13
CA ASN A 54 -1.38 -12.18 8.20
C ASN A 54 -2.90 -12.08 8.07
N THR A 55 -3.50 -11.07 8.71
CA THR A 55 -4.94 -10.79 8.61
C THR A 55 -5.35 -10.42 7.19
N HIS A 56 -4.57 -9.55 6.53
CA HIS A 56 -4.80 -9.15 5.13
C HIS A 56 -4.79 -10.37 4.19
N PHE A 57 -3.75 -11.20 4.27
CA PHE A 57 -3.68 -12.40 3.43
C PHE A 57 -4.79 -13.41 3.71
N ALA A 58 -5.18 -13.59 4.98
CA ALA A 58 -6.25 -14.51 5.34
C ALA A 58 -7.61 -14.04 4.80
N ARG A 59 -7.93 -12.74 4.92
CA ARG A 59 -9.22 -12.17 4.50
C ARG A 59 -9.38 -12.12 2.98
N HIS A 60 -8.31 -11.82 2.25
CA HIS A 60 -8.36 -11.63 0.79
C HIS A 60 -7.81 -12.84 0.02
N LYS A 61 -7.69 -14.00 0.67
CA LYS A 61 -7.21 -15.23 0.04
C LYS A 61 -8.09 -15.59 -1.16
N PHE A 62 -7.46 -15.80 -2.31
CA PHE A 62 -8.13 -16.11 -3.59
C PHE A 62 -9.06 -15.01 -4.12
N ALA A 63 -8.91 -13.79 -3.60
CA ALA A 63 -9.64 -12.60 -4.03
C ALA A 63 -8.66 -11.46 -4.33
N ASN A 64 -9.20 -10.27 -4.57
CA ASN A 64 -8.44 -9.04 -4.73
C ASN A 64 -8.55 -8.17 -3.47
N ALA A 65 -7.63 -7.21 -3.33
CA ALA A 65 -7.64 -6.24 -2.25
C ALA A 65 -7.19 -4.87 -2.77
N THR A 66 -7.61 -3.82 -2.07
CA THR A 66 -7.27 -2.43 -2.33
C THR A 66 -6.28 -1.91 -1.29
N LEU A 67 -5.79 -0.68 -1.48
CA LEU A 67 -4.99 0.01 -0.45
C LEU A 67 -5.80 0.23 0.84
N ALA A 68 -7.09 0.58 0.73
CA ALA A 68 -7.95 0.76 1.89
C ALA A 68 -8.05 -0.53 2.71
N ASP A 69 -8.28 -1.67 2.06
CA ASP A 69 -8.28 -2.98 2.71
C ASP A 69 -6.96 -3.25 3.44
N PHE A 70 -5.83 -2.93 2.81
CA PHE A 70 -4.51 -3.10 3.42
C PHE A 70 -4.38 -2.28 4.71
N ILE A 71 -4.75 -1.00 4.68
CA ILE A 71 -4.68 -0.11 5.85
C ILE A 71 -5.64 -0.58 6.95
N ASP A 72 -6.88 -0.95 6.62
CA ASP A 72 -7.87 -1.46 7.59
C ASP A 72 -7.36 -2.71 8.31
N ASN A 73 -6.70 -3.62 7.58
CA ASN A 73 -6.16 -4.84 8.15
C ASN A 73 -4.98 -4.56 9.10
N LEU A 74 -4.12 -3.59 8.78
CA LEU A 74 -3.06 -3.14 9.68
C LEU A 74 -3.62 -2.44 10.93
N ALA A 75 -4.62 -1.57 10.76
CA ALA A 75 -5.28 -0.88 11.86
C ALA A 75 -5.91 -1.85 12.87
N SER A 76 -6.42 -3.00 12.39
CA SER A 76 -7.00 -4.01 13.28
C SER A 76 -6.00 -4.71 14.22
N ALA A 77 -4.69 -4.53 14.02
CA ALA A 77 -3.63 -5.18 14.78
C ALA A 77 -2.96 -4.27 15.83
N THR A 78 -3.40 -3.01 15.98
CA THR A 78 -2.75 -2.01 16.84
C THR A 78 -3.76 -1.00 17.40
N ASP A 79 -3.39 -0.29 18.47
CA ASP A 79 -4.15 0.86 18.99
C ASP A 79 -3.73 2.20 18.34
N ARG A 80 -2.74 2.18 17.44
CA ARG A 80 -2.29 3.38 16.72
C ARG A 80 -3.27 3.75 15.61
N ASP A 81 -3.41 5.05 15.35
CA ASP A 81 -4.21 5.53 14.23
C ASP A 81 -3.44 5.37 12.91
N VAL A 82 -3.56 4.18 12.29
CA VAL A 82 -2.90 3.85 11.02
C VAL A 82 -3.51 4.65 9.86
N HIS A 83 -4.78 5.05 9.96
CA HIS A 83 -5.44 5.88 8.94
C HIS A 83 -4.88 7.30 8.91
N ALA A 84 -4.56 7.89 10.07
CA ALA A 84 -3.91 9.18 10.12
C ALA A 84 -2.46 9.17 9.61
N TRP A 85 -1.80 8.00 9.61
CA TRP A 85 -0.47 7.83 9.02
C TRP A 85 -0.51 7.71 7.48
N ALA A 86 -1.58 7.12 6.95
CA ALA A 86 -1.72 6.72 5.55
C ALA A 86 -2.03 7.88 4.58
#